data_AF-A0A537RS48-F1
#
_entry.id   AF-A0A537RS48-F1
#
_cell.length_a   1.000
_cell.length_b   1.000
_cell.length_c   1.000
_cell.angle_alpha   90.00
_cell.angle_beta   90.00
_cell.angle_gamma   90.00
#
_symmetry.space_group_name_H-M   'P 1'
#
loop_
_entity.id
_entity.type
_entity.pdbx_description
1 polymer ?
#
loop_
_entity_poly.entity_id
_entity_poly.type
_entity_poly.pdbx_seq_one_letter_code
_entity_poly.pdbx_strand_id
1 'polypeptide(L)'
;MAPPRPAAVLVPIVLRSSLTVMLTQRSHEMPSHPGQISFPGGKMEECDQTPVDCALREAHEEIGLAAEFVETLGFLDSYRTGTGFQISPVVAFVRPGFAVALDAREVLEVFEVPLAFLMDEVNHQKHAREWRGRQRSFYAMPYEGRYIWGATAGMLKNMHQRLF
;
A
#
# COMPACT_ATOMS: atom_id res chain seq x y z
N MET A 1 15.46 18.61 -12.08
CA MET A 1 14.86 17.89 -10.94
C MET A 1 15.39 16.47 -10.98
N ALA A 2 15.87 15.91 -9.86
CA ALA A 2 16.38 14.54 -9.86
C ALA A 2 15.30 13.55 -10.34
N PRO A 3 15.67 12.48 -11.07
CA PRO A 3 14.71 11.45 -11.48
C PRO A 3 14.05 10.83 -10.23
N PRO A 4 12.77 10.45 -10.31
CA PRO A 4 12.11 9.79 -9.19
C PRO A 4 12.80 8.47 -8.89
N ARG A 5 12.89 8.12 -7.61
CA ARG A 5 13.42 6.83 -7.18
C ARG A 5 12.34 5.76 -7.35
N PRO A 6 12.65 4.62 -8.01
CA PRO A 6 11.68 3.56 -8.20
C PRO A 6 11.35 2.86 -6.89
N ALA A 7 10.08 2.51 -6.72
CA ALA A 7 9.52 1.77 -5.60
C ALA A 7 8.36 0.90 -6.10
N ALA A 8 8.05 -0.17 -5.39
CA ALA A 8 6.89 -1.00 -5.69
C ALA A 8 6.17 -1.37 -4.39
N VAL A 9 4.85 -1.51 -4.50
CA VAL A 9 4.01 -1.98 -3.39
C VAL A 9 3.11 -3.08 -3.87
N LEU A 10 2.83 -4.05 -3.02
CA LEU A 10 1.80 -5.05 -3.26
C LEU A 10 0.46 -4.46 -2.82
N VAL A 11 -0.57 -4.56 -3.67
CA VAL A 11 -1.97 -4.30 -3.32
C VAL A 11 -2.65 -5.67 -3.15
N PRO A 12 -2.51 -6.31 -1.97
CA PRO A 12 -2.97 -7.67 -1.72
C PRO A 12 -4.48 -7.70 -1.47
N ILE A 13 -5.22 -8.29 -2.40
CA ILE A 13 -6.65 -8.61 -2.24
C ILE A 13 -6.74 -10.04 -1.71
N VAL A 14 -7.07 -10.21 -0.44
CA VAL A 14 -7.15 -11.51 0.21
C VAL A 14 -8.48 -12.18 -0.11
N LEU A 15 -8.42 -13.41 -0.60
CA LEU A 15 -9.58 -14.23 -0.95
C LEU A 15 -10.20 -14.86 0.30
N ARG A 16 -10.82 -14.02 1.13
CA ARG A 16 -11.71 -14.44 2.24
C ARG A 16 -13.13 -14.70 1.72
N SER A 17 -14.06 -15.06 2.61
CA SER A 17 -15.49 -15.17 2.29
C SER A 17 -16.07 -13.85 1.73
N SER A 18 -15.51 -12.71 2.13
CA SER A 18 -15.70 -11.41 1.49
C SER A 18 -14.32 -10.82 1.23
N LEU A 19 -14.06 -10.32 0.02
CA LEU A 19 -12.74 -9.81 -0.35
C LEU A 19 -12.30 -8.71 0.62
N THR A 20 -11.06 -8.80 1.06
CA THR A 20 -10.39 -7.80 1.91
C THR A 20 -9.11 -7.33 1.26
N VAL A 21 -8.63 -6.17 1.66
CA VAL A 21 -7.31 -5.66 1.30
C VAL A 21 -6.44 -5.66 2.55
N MET A 22 -5.30 -6.31 2.47
CA MET A 22 -4.34 -6.34 3.58
C MET A 22 -3.45 -5.09 3.55
N LEU A 23 -3.27 -4.48 4.72
CA LEU A 23 -2.45 -3.28 4.94
C LEU A 23 -1.53 -3.50 6.14
N THR A 24 -0.44 -2.74 6.16
CA THR A 24 0.52 -2.67 7.26
C THR A 24 0.39 -1.33 7.97
N GLN A 25 0.61 -1.33 9.28
CA GLN A 25 0.95 -0.11 10.02
C GLN A 25 2.45 -0.12 10.31
N ARG A 26 3.14 0.92 9.84
CA ARG A 26 4.59 1.07 10.03
C ARG A 26 4.93 1.26 11.51
N SER A 27 6.07 0.70 11.94
CA SER A 27 6.59 0.91 13.29
C SER A 27 6.78 2.40 13.58
N HIS A 28 6.54 2.78 14.84
CA HIS A 28 6.75 4.16 15.30
C HIS A 28 8.23 4.54 15.36
N GLU A 29 9.12 3.54 15.34
CA GLU A 29 10.58 3.73 15.43
C GLU A 29 11.22 4.00 14.06
N MET A 30 10.46 3.89 12.97
CA MET A 30 11.00 4.11 11.63
C MET A 30 11.38 5.58 11.40
N PRO A 31 12.52 5.84 10.74
CA PRO A 31 12.97 7.20 10.46
C PRO A 31 12.06 7.92 9.44
N SER A 32 11.29 7.17 8.67
CA SER A 32 10.38 7.70 7.66
C SER A 32 8.98 7.15 7.84
N HIS A 33 8.01 8.07 7.79
CA HIS A 33 6.57 7.76 7.86
C HIS A 33 6.15 6.90 9.08
N PRO A 34 6.64 7.19 10.30
CA PRO A 34 6.33 6.36 11.48
C PRO A 34 4.83 6.31 11.75
N GLY A 35 4.30 5.11 12.01
CA GLY A 35 2.88 4.88 12.28
C GLY A 35 1.94 5.06 11.09
N GLN A 36 2.44 5.34 9.87
CA GLN A 36 1.58 5.46 8.70
C GLN A 36 1.09 4.08 8.25
N ILE A 37 -0.12 4.07 7.67
CA ILE A 37 -0.71 2.89 7.05
C ILE A 37 -0.29 2.83 5.59
N SER A 38 0.23 1.68 5.20
CA SER A 38 0.74 1.42 3.87
C SER A 38 0.33 0.05 3.37
N PHE A 39 0.44 -0.10 2.05
CA PHE A 39 0.61 -1.42 1.46
C PHE A 39 1.99 -1.99 1.84
N PRO A 40 2.16 -3.33 1.88
CA PRO A 40 3.49 -3.90 1.94
C PRO A 40 4.31 -3.46 0.73
N GLY A 41 5.56 -3.06 0.93
CA GLY A 41 6.40 -2.59 -0.16
C GLY A 41 7.41 -1.53 0.20
N GLY A 42 8.34 -1.32 -0.72
CA GLY A 42 9.49 -0.48 -0.47
C GLY A 42 10.17 -0.02 -1.74
N LYS A 43 11.46 0.28 -1.60
CA LYS A 43 12.29 0.79 -2.68
C LYS A 43 12.75 -0.38 -3.54
N MET A 44 12.80 -0.20 -4.85
CA MET A 44 13.44 -1.19 -5.71
C MET A 44 14.95 -1.24 -5.44
N GLU A 45 15.48 -2.45 -5.32
CA GLU A 45 16.88 -2.77 -5.15
C GLU A 45 17.50 -3.32 -6.44
N GLU A 46 18.83 -3.46 -6.46
CA GLU A 46 19.55 -3.97 -7.64
C GLU A 46 19.23 -5.43 -7.94
N CYS A 47 18.77 -6.19 -6.95
CA CYS A 47 18.35 -7.57 -7.11
C CYS A 47 16.95 -7.72 -7.74
N ASP A 48 16.15 -6.66 -7.74
CA ASP A 48 14.79 -6.67 -8.27
C ASP A 48 14.81 -6.49 -9.79
N GLN A 49 14.47 -7.54 -10.54
CA GLN A 49 14.43 -7.47 -12.02
C GLN A 49 13.19 -6.70 -12.51
N THR A 50 12.11 -6.75 -11.72
CA THR A 50 10.83 -6.14 -12.02
C THR A 50 10.20 -5.50 -10.77
N PRO A 51 9.24 -4.58 -10.92
CA PRO A 51 8.48 -4.08 -9.77
C PRO A 51 7.67 -5.18 -9.05
N VAL A 52 7.33 -6.28 -9.73
CA VAL A 52 6.69 -7.45 -9.10
C VAL A 52 7.66 -8.12 -8.14
N ASP A 53 8.92 -8.32 -8.55
CA ASP A 53 9.94 -8.93 -7.69
C ASP A 53 10.15 -8.10 -6.43
N CYS A 54 10.25 -6.77 -6.57
CA CYS A 54 10.34 -5.85 -5.44
C CYS A 54 9.12 -5.96 -4.51
N ALA A 55 7.89 -5.90 -5.04
CA ALA A 55 6.68 -5.97 -4.21
C ALA A 55 6.57 -7.31 -3.46
N LEU A 56 6.96 -8.42 -4.09
CA LEU A 56 6.94 -9.75 -3.46
C LEU A 56 8.05 -9.90 -2.42
N ARG A 57 9.27 -9.44 -2.70
CA ARG A 57 10.39 -9.44 -1.76
C ARG A 57 10.03 -8.65 -0.50
N GLU A 58 9.57 -7.42 -0.67
CA GLU A 58 9.20 -6.53 0.44
C GLU A 58 8.01 -7.11 1.24
N ALA A 59 6.98 -7.65 0.58
CA ALA A 59 5.89 -8.31 1.29
C ALA A 59 6.35 -9.54 2.08
N HIS A 60 7.34 -10.29 1.58
CA HIS A 60 7.93 -11.38 2.32
C HIS A 60 8.76 -10.89 3.51
N GLU A 61 9.58 -9.86 3.33
CA GLU A 61 10.44 -9.28 4.37
C GLU A 61 9.62 -8.62 5.50
N GLU A 62 8.60 -7.83 5.15
CA GLU A 62 7.82 -7.06 6.12
C GLU A 62 6.82 -7.91 6.90
N ILE A 63 6.17 -8.89 6.24
CA ILE A 63 5.02 -9.62 6.81
C ILE A 63 5.07 -11.14 6.61
N GLY A 64 6.13 -11.69 6.04
CA GLY A 64 6.30 -13.13 5.83
C GLY A 64 5.42 -13.72 4.71
N LEU A 65 4.85 -12.88 3.84
CA LEU A 65 3.94 -13.36 2.80
C LEU A 65 4.71 -14.04 1.67
N ALA A 66 4.73 -15.37 1.67
CA ALA A 66 5.39 -16.15 0.62
C ALA A 66 4.69 -15.99 -0.74
N ALA A 67 5.50 -15.87 -1.80
CA ALA A 67 5.03 -15.66 -3.17
C ALA A 67 4.10 -16.77 -3.68
N GLU A 68 4.19 -17.99 -3.13
CA GLU A 68 3.29 -19.10 -3.49
C GLU A 68 1.82 -18.84 -3.14
N PHE A 69 1.52 -17.90 -2.24
CA PHE A 69 0.15 -17.49 -1.93
C PHE A 69 -0.34 -16.35 -2.83
N VAL A 70 0.54 -15.74 -3.61
CA VAL A 70 0.28 -14.49 -4.34
C VAL A 70 0.13 -14.78 -5.83
N GLU A 71 -0.97 -14.32 -6.41
CA GLU A 71 -1.24 -14.34 -7.85
C GLU A 71 -1.36 -12.92 -8.37
N THR A 72 -0.35 -12.45 -9.10
CA THR A 72 -0.31 -11.08 -9.64
C THR A 72 -1.26 -10.92 -10.81
N LEU A 73 -2.11 -9.89 -10.76
CA LEU A 73 -3.12 -9.60 -11.77
C LEU A 73 -2.67 -8.51 -12.75
N GLY A 74 -1.86 -7.57 -12.27
CA GLY A 74 -1.39 -6.45 -13.07
C GLY A 74 -1.02 -5.24 -12.22
N PHE A 75 -1.04 -4.06 -12.83
CA PHE A 75 -0.62 -2.82 -12.21
C PHE A 75 -1.75 -1.78 -12.20
N LEU A 76 -1.79 -0.97 -11.16
CA LEU A 76 -2.48 0.32 -11.18
C LEU A 76 -1.60 1.39 -11.84
N ASP A 77 -2.13 2.61 -11.98
CA ASP A 77 -1.31 3.72 -12.42
C ASP A 77 -0.17 3.98 -11.42
N SER A 78 1.02 4.31 -11.94
CA SER A 78 2.16 4.65 -11.08
C SER A 78 1.84 5.88 -10.23
N TYR A 79 2.19 5.85 -8.96
CA TYR A 79 1.94 6.94 -8.02
C TYR A 79 3.21 7.70 -7.67
N ARG A 80 3.22 9.02 -7.92
CA ARG A 80 4.36 9.88 -7.58
C ARG A 80 4.19 10.53 -6.22
N THR A 81 5.11 10.26 -5.30
CA THR A 81 5.05 10.83 -3.96
C THR A 81 5.72 12.21 -3.87
N GLY A 82 5.36 12.99 -2.85
CA GLY A 82 6.04 14.24 -2.52
C GLY A 82 7.49 14.05 -2.06
N THR A 83 7.88 12.85 -1.64
CA THR A 83 9.23 12.45 -1.20
C THR A 83 10.11 11.95 -2.35
N GLY A 84 9.62 12.05 -3.59
CA GLY A 84 10.41 11.79 -4.80
C GLY A 84 10.47 10.33 -5.22
N PHE A 85 9.54 9.50 -4.76
CA PHE A 85 9.38 8.14 -5.28
C PHE A 85 8.38 8.10 -6.45
N GLN A 86 8.58 7.13 -7.33
CA GLN A 86 7.59 6.67 -8.30
C GLN A 86 7.26 5.22 -7.96
N ILE A 87 6.06 5.04 -7.39
CA ILE A 87 5.59 3.77 -6.86
C ILE A 87 4.82 3.04 -7.97
N SER A 88 5.14 1.78 -8.19
CA SER A 88 4.39 0.84 -9.03
C SER A 88 3.49 -0.03 -8.15
N PRO A 89 2.15 0.16 -8.15
CA PRO A 89 1.25 -0.64 -7.32
C PRO A 89 0.87 -1.92 -8.06
N VAL A 90 1.29 -3.06 -7.50
CA VAL A 90 1.06 -4.41 -8.07
C VAL A 90 -0.20 -4.99 -7.45
N VAL A 91 -1.27 -5.13 -8.23
CA VAL A 91 -2.52 -5.76 -7.76
C VAL A 91 -2.36 -7.26 -7.81
N ALA A 92 -2.68 -7.95 -6.71
CA ALA A 92 -2.60 -9.39 -6.62
C ALA A 92 -3.72 -9.99 -5.79
N PHE A 93 -4.13 -11.20 -6.12
CA PHE A 93 -4.89 -12.03 -5.20
C PHE A 93 -3.96 -12.73 -4.22
N VAL A 94 -4.40 -12.84 -2.98
CA VAL A 94 -3.73 -13.62 -1.94
C VAL A 94 -4.66 -14.76 -1.52
N ARG A 95 -4.23 -16.00 -1.80
CA ARG A 95 -4.96 -17.20 -1.36
C ARG A 95 -4.84 -17.36 0.16
N PRO A 96 -5.89 -17.85 0.85
CA PRO A 96 -5.82 -18.14 2.27
C PRO A 96 -4.82 -19.28 2.57
N GLY A 97 -4.40 -19.40 3.83
CA GLY A 97 -3.48 -20.46 4.28
C GLY A 97 -2.04 -19.98 4.57
N PHE A 98 -1.74 -18.70 4.35
CA PHE A 98 -0.49 -18.08 4.79
C PHE A 98 -0.51 -17.80 6.31
N ALA A 99 0.67 -17.74 6.90
CA ALA A 99 0.88 -17.19 8.23
C ALA A 99 1.57 -15.83 8.11
N VAL A 100 1.21 -14.89 8.98
CA VAL A 100 1.86 -13.59 9.06
C VAL A 100 3.05 -13.69 10.01
N ALA A 101 4.22 -13.25 9.57
CA ALA A 101 5.43 -13.13 10.38
C ALA A 101 6.01 -11.73 10.19
N LEU A 102 5.80 -10.85 11.17
CA LEU A 102 6.17 -9.44 11.07
C LEU A 102 7.66 -9.21 11.31
N ASP A 103 8.29 -8.36 10.50
CA ASP A 103 9.49 -7.67 10.93
C ASP A 103 9.09 -6.50 11.84
N ALA A 104 9.20 -6.70 13.15
CA ALA A 104 8.81 -5.71 14.16
C ALA A 104 9.59 -4.38 14.06
N ARG A 105 10.73 -4.35 13.36
CA ARG A 105 11.49 -3.11 13.13
C ARG A 105 10.76 -2.19 12.14
N GLU A 106 9.99 -2.77 11.23
CA GLU A 106 9.34 -2.07 10.11
C GLU A 106 7.83 -2.03 10.25
N VAL A 107 7.22 -3.12 10.72
CA VAL A 107 5.77 -3.28 10.81
C VAL A 107 5.33 -3.50 12.25
N LEU A 108 4.44 -2.62 12.72
CA LEU A 108 3.81 -2.74 14.02
C LEU A 108 2.68 -3.78 14.01
N GLU A 109 1.82 -3.72 12.98
CA GLU A 109 0.71 -4.65 12.82
C GLU A 109 0.31 -4.82 11.35
N VAL A 110 -0.36 -5.92 11.07
CA VAL A 110 -1.07 -6.20 9.81
C VAL A 110 -2.56 -6.26 10.11
N PHE A 111 -3.35 -5.63 9.26
CA PHE A 111 -4.81 -5.70 9.35
C PHE A 111 -5.42 -5.75 7.96
N GLU A 112 -6.68 -6.16 7.89
CA GLU A 112 -7.43 -6.30 6.66
C GLU A 112 -8.63 -5.34 6.70
N VAL A 113 -8.93 -4.70 5.56
CA VAL A 113 -10.10 -3.83 5.39
C VAL A 113 -10.99 -4.43 4.29
N PRO A 114 -12.31 -4.53 4.47
CA PRO A 114 -13.20 -5.01 3.42
C PRO A 114 -13.00 -4.23 2.11
N LEU A 115 -12.81 -4.95 0.99
CA LEU A 115 -12.67 -4.32 -0.32
C LEU A 115 -13.90 -3.46 -0.65
N ALA A 116 -15.09 -3.94 -0.29
CA ALA A 116 -16.34 -3.19 -0.46
C ALA A 116 -16.32 -1.85 0.28
N PHE A 117 -15.76 -1.78 1.49
CA PHE A 117 -15.59 -0.50 2.21
C PHE A 117 -14.64 0.43 1.46
N LEU A 118 -13.50 -0.10 0.99
CA LEU A 118 -12.48 0.68 0.30
C LEU A 118 -12.91 1.15 -1.09
N MET A 119 -13.82 0.45 -1.77
CA MET A 119 -14.31 0.82 -3.10
C MET A 119 -15.60 1.65 -3.06
N ASP A 120 -16.24 1.76 -1.90
CA ASP A 120 -17.39 2.66 -1.73
C ASP A 120 -16.91 4.12 -1.61
N GLU A 121 -17.29 4.93 -2.62
CA GLU A 121 -16.88 6.32 -2.72
C GLU A 121 -17.33 7.17 -1.52
N VAL A 122 -18.40 6.79 -0.80
CA VAL A 122 -18.84 7.53 0.39
C VAL A 122 -17.78 7.55 1.50
N ASN A 123 -16.86 6.57 1.50
CA ASN A 123 -15.76 6.49 2.45
C ASN A 123 -14.53 7.29 2.00
N HIS A 124 -14.55 7.90 0.81
CA HIS A 124 -13.40 8.59 0.21
C HIS A 124 -13.42 10.07 0.56
N GLN A 125 -12.82 10.41 1.69
CA GLN A 125 -12.75 11.80 2.14
C GLN A 125 -11.64 12.54 1.43
N LYS A 126 -11.93 13.74 0.91
CA LYS A 126 -10.93 14.64 0.35
C LYS A 126 -10.62 15.75 1.35
N HIS A 127 -9.40 15.75 1.84
CA HIS A 127 -8.88 16.75 2.77
C HIS A 127 -7.90 17.67 2.04
N ALA A 128 -7.64 18.86 2.60
CA ALA A 128 -6.63 19.77 2.11
C ALA A 128 -5.80 20.33 3.27
N ARG A 129 -4.49 20.43 3.07
CA ARG A 129 -3.57 21.10 4.00
C ARG A 129 -2.63 22.01 3.25
N GLU A 130 -2.25 23.11 3.88
CA GLU A 130 -1.18 23.95 3.35
C GLU A 130 0.18 23.26 3.54
N TRP A 131 0.96 23.18 2.48
CA TRP A 131 2.30 22.63 2.48
C TRP A 131 3.23 23.49 1.64
N ARG A 132 4.23 24.10 2.30
CA ARG A 132 5.19 25.04 1.66
C ARG A 132 4.49 26.18 0.91
N GLY A 133 3.49 26.81 1.55
CA GLY A 133 2.73 27.93 0.97
C GLY A 133 1.80 27.58 -0.19
N ARG A 134 1.55 26.28 -0.43
CA ARG A 134 0.58 25.80 -1.42
C ARG A 134 -0.41 24.85 -0.78
N GLN A 135 -1.69 25.02 -1.07
CA GLN A 135 -2.70 24.08 -0.66
C GLN A 135 -2.56 22.78 -1.43
N ARG A 136 -2.43 21.65 -0.71
CA ARG A 136 -2.38 20.31 -1.28
C ARG A 136 -3.55 19.50 -0.77
N SER A 137 -4.31 18.93 -1.69
CA SER A 137 -5.36 17.97 -1.37
C SER A 137 -4.82 16.55 -1.28
N PHE A 138 -5.37 15.75 -0.38
CA PHE A 138 -5.11 14.31 -0.26
C PHE A 138 -6.40 13.56 0.07
N TYR A 139 -6.43 12.28 -0.27
CA TYR A 139 -7.53 11.39 0.11
C TYR A 139 -7.25 10.75 1.47
N ALA A 140 -8.32 10.46 2.20
CA ALA A 140 -8.33 9.65 3.40
C ALA A 140 -9.55 8.73 3.43
N MET A 141 -9.39 7.55 4.01
CA MET A 141 -10.43 6.53 4.20
C MET A 141 -10.32 6.01 5.66
N PRO A 142 -10.86 6.74 6.65
CA PRO A 142 -10.80 6.31 8.04
C PRO A 142 -11.60 5.02 8.27
N TYR A 143 -11.02 4.03 8.94
CA TYR A 143 -11.65 2.73 9.18
C TYR A 143 -11.29 2.22 10.57
N GLU A 144 -12.28 1.96 11.45
CA GLU A 144 -12.06 1.36 12.78
C GLU A 144 -10.91 2.00 13.60
N GLY A 145 -10.86 3.33 13.65
CA GLY A 145 -9.81 4.07 14.37
C GLY A 145 -8.48 4.19 13.61
N ARG A 146 -8.36 3.57 12.44
CA ARG A 146 -7.20 3.65 11.55
C ARG A 146 -7.40 4.73 10.49
N TYR A 147 -6.39 5.57 10.29
CA TYR A 147 -6.45 6.68 9.35
C TYR A 147 -5.66 6.33 8.09
N ILE A 148 -6.32 5.77 7.07
CA ILE A 148 -5.69 5.43 5.79
C ILE A 148 -5.65 6.71 4.95
N TRP A 149 -4.48 7.20 4.56
CA TRP A 149 -4.37 8.51 3.89
C TRP A 149 -3.15 8.59 2.97
N GLY A 150 -3.02 9.72 2.28
CA GLY A 150 -1.82 10.05 1.51
C GLY A 150 -1.64 9.13 0.30
N ALA A 151 -0.44 8.55 0.14
CA ALA A 151 -0.13 7.70 -1.01
C ALA A 151 -1.01 6.45 -1.06
N THR A 152 -1.22 5.79 0.08
CA THR A 152 -2.06 4.59 0.19
C THR A 152 -3.50 4.87 -0.25
N ALA A 153 -4.14 5.89 0.33
CA ALA A 153 -5.49 6.28 -0.06
C ALA A 153 -5.56 6.82 -1.50
N GLY A 154 -4.50 7.46 -1.99
CA GLY A 154 -4.39 7.90 -3.38
C GLY A 154 -4.38 6.73 -4.38
N MET A 155 -3.62 5.67 -4.08
CA MET A 155 -3.60 4.44 -4.88
C MET A 155 -4.93 3.67 -4.79
N LEU A 156 -5.56 3.63 -3.62
CA LEU A 156 -6.91 3.06 -3.45
C LEU A 156 -7.97 3.83 -4.25
N LYS A 157 -7.91 5.16 -4.27
CA LYS A 157 -8.81 5.97 -5.12
C LYS A 157 -8.56 5.69 -6.61
N ASN A 158 -7.30 5.53 -7.01
CA ASN A 158 -6.97 5.16 -8.39
C ASN A 158 -7.56 3.79 -8.76
N MET A 159 -7.43 2.80 -7.86
CA MET A 159 -8.04 1.48 -8.03
C MET A 159 -9.55 1.57 -8.24
N HIS A 160 -10.26 2.32 -7.39
CA HIS A 160 -11.69 2.55 -7.56
C HIS A 160 -11.97 3.14 -8.94
N GLN A 161 -11.34 4.26 -9.32
CA GLN A 161 -11.61 4.93 -10.61
C GLN A 161 -11.34 4.07 -11.84
N ARG A 162 -10.49 3.05 -11.73
CA ARG A 162 -10.10 2.17 -12.84
C ARG A 162 -10.99 0.93 -12.95
N LEU A 163 -11.55 0.46 -11.84
CA LEU A 163 -12.19 -0.86 -11.76
C LEU A 163 -13.66 -0.83 -11.33
N PHE A 164 -14.17 0.30 -10.82
CA PHE A 164 -15.53 0.47 -10.28
C PHE A 164 -16.13 1.79 -10.75
#